data_AF-A0A7Y4T0P6-F1
#
_entry.id   AF-A0A7Y4T0P6-F1
#
_cell.length_a   1.000
_cell.length_b   1.000
_cell.length_c   1.000
_cell.angle_alpha   90.00
_cell.angle_beta   90.00
_cell.angle_gamma   90.00
#
_symmetry.space_group_name_H-M   'P 1'
#
loop_
_entity.id
_entity.type
_entity.pdbx_description
1 polymer ?
#
loop_
_entity_poly.entity_id
_entity_poly.type
_entity_poly.pdbx_seq_one_letter_code
_entity_poly.pdbx_strand_id
1 'polypeptide(L)'
;MKNLVLSALLIAVLFTLHSCNKETEQIATVSELTIINQNEISALETLQPEENMPTCFEYIFPVKVQIGKLEFIANNLDELNKLLSKGTTASSRPQLVFPIEVIILATAEKKTINSLQEYNALLKECGKDTRKGGPVVNNLNCFKYVFPLGVQLSDGSTIRVASQEELNKLLRATTTRGAAKLVFPFKVTLADGTEVTINNAKEYGRLLASCKKTRNG
;
A
#
# COMPACT_ATOMS: atom_id res chain seq x y z
N MET A 1 -42.71 -15.11 -86.98
CA MET A 1 -41.82 -16.27 -87.20
C MET A 1 -41.86 -17.07 -85.91
N LYS A 2 -42.30 -18.34 -85.88
CA LYS A 2 -41.58 -19.56 -86.34
C LYS A 2 -40.25 -19.73 -85.57
N ASN A 3 -40.00 -20.76 -84.76
CA ASN A 3 -40.79 -21.96 -84.37
C ASN A 3 -41.17 -21.87 -82.85
N LEU A 4 -41.24 -22.87 -81.95
CA LEU A 4 -41.00 -24.33 -81.94
C LEU A 4 -41.99 -25.06 -80.97
N VAL A 5 -41.58 -26.13 -80.26
CA VAL A 5 -42.43 -27.17 -79.65
C VAL A 5 -41.73 -27.84 -78.44
N LEU A 6 -42.45 -28.69 -77.69
CA LEU A 6 -42.01 -29.60 -76.59
C LEU A 6 -41.58 -28.91 -75.27
N SER A 7 -41.99 -29.32 -74.05
CA SER A 7 -42.52 -30.59 -73.48
C SER A 7 -41.48 -31.66 -73.10
N ALA A 8 -41.81 -32.43 -72.05
CA ALA A 8 -40.96 -33.27 -71.18
C ALA A 8 -39.96 -32.48 -70.31
N LEU A 9 -39.96 -32.46 -68.97
CA LEU A 9 -40.34 -33.42 -67.90
C LEU A 9 -39.28 -34.49 -67.63
N LEU A 10 -38.59 -34.37 -66.50
CA LEU A 10 -38.06 -35.51 -65.75
C LEU A 10 -38.25 -35.26 -64.25
N ILE A 11 -38.89 -36.21 -63.58
CA ILE A 11 -39.30 -36.15 -62.18
C ILE A 11 -38.29 -36.89 -61.32
N ALA A 12 -37.84 -36.27 -60.22
CA ALA A 12 -37.13 -36.93 -59.13
C ALA A 12 -37.74 -36.50 -57.78
N VAL A 13 -39.05 -36.70 -57.63
CA VAL A 13 -39.75 -36.45 -56.35
C VAL A 13 -39.58 -37.66 -55.44
N LEU A 14 -39.00 -37.43 -54.26
CA LEU A 14 -39.16 -38.31 -53.11
C LEU A 14 -39.95 -37.58 -52.00
N PHE A 15 -41.27 -37.68 -52.15
CA PHE A 15 -42.21 -37.97 -51.05
C PHE A 15 -41.53 -38.87 -49.98
N THR A 16 -41.76 -38.76 -48.67
CA THR A 16 -42.88 -38.24 -47.85
C THR A 16 -42.29 -37.68 -46.51
N LEU A 17 -42.99 -37.12 -45.51
CA LEU A 17 -44.36 -37.25 -44.98
C LEU A 17 -44.92 -35.89 -44.50
N HIS A 18 -46.23 -35.84 -44.25
CA HIS A 18 -46.90 -34.67 -43.65
C HIS A 18 -46.91 -34.71 -42.11
N SER A 19 -46.93 -33.51 -41.53
CA SER A 19 -47.42 -33.11 -40.20
C SER A 19 -47.83 -34.21 -39.21
N CYS A 20 -47.25 -34.16 -38.00
CA CYS A 20 -47.91 -34.64 -36.80
C CYS A 20 -47.90 -33.60 -35.67
N ASN A 21 -48.87 -33.79 -34.79
CA ASN A 21 -49.35 -32.97 -33.69
C ASN A 21 -48.33 -32.68 -32.55
N LYS A 22 -48.79 -31.85 -31.60
CA LYS A 22 -48.27 -31.52 -30.25
C LYS A 22 -47.34 -32.51 -29.53
N GLU A 23 -46.67 -31.90 -28.53
CA GLU A 23 -46.25 -32.44 -27.22
C GLU A 23 -44.81 -32.98 -27.07
N THR A 24 -43.93 -32.04 -26.70
CA THR A 24 -43.02 -32.10 -25.53
C THR A 24 -41.60 -32.65 -25.74
N GLU A 25 -40.68 -32.13 -24.91
CA GLU A 25 -39.25 -32.48 -24.75
C GLU A 25 -38.28 -32.13 -25.90
N GLN A 26 -37.05 -31.66 -25.67
CA GLN A 26 -36.54 -30.77 -24.60
C GLN A 26 -35.18 -30.15 -25.05
N ILE A 27 -34.67 -29.16 -24.29
CA ILE A 27 -33.25 -28.71 -24.26
C ILE A 27 -32.72 -27.89 -25.47
N ALA A 28 -32.51 -26.59 -25.18
CA ALA A 28 -31.42 -25.68 -25.60
C ALA A 28 -31.19 -25.31 -27.09
N THR A 29 -30.79 -24.07 -27.41
CA THR A 29 -30.95 -22.75 -26.74
C THR A 29 -30.71 -21.67 -27.81
N VAL A 30 -31.73 -20.87 -28.13
CA VAL A 30 -31.64 -19.68 -28.98
C VAL A 30 -32.63 -18.63 -28.46
N SER A 31 -32.38 -17.37 -28.77
CA SER A 31 -33.27 -16.19 -28.67
C SER A 31 -32.85 -15.15 -27.63
N GLU A 32 -32.97 -13.91 -28.09
CA GLU A 32 -32.59 -12.66 -27.44
C GLU A 32 -33.31 -12.35 -26.12
N LEU A 33 -32.57 -11.70 -25.21
CA LEU A 33 -33.01 -10.55 -24.39
C LEU A 33 -34.38 -10.64 -23.70
N THR A 34 -34.44 -11.31 -22.54
CA THR A 34 -35.44 -11.00 -21.52
C THR A 34 -34.94 -9.83 -20.66
N ILE A 35 -35.80 -8.84 -20.39
CA ILE A 35 -35.48 -7.69 -19.53
C ILE A 35 -35.21 -8.18 -18.10
N ILE A 36 -34.06 -7.78 -17.54
CA ILE A 36 -33.69 -8.13 -16.16
C ILE A 36 -34.56 -7.34 -15.18
N ASN A 37 -35.11 -8.05 -14.19
CA ASN A 37 -36.02 -7.52 -13.17
C ASN A 37 -35.24 -6.73 -12.09
N GLN A 38 -35.89 -5.80 -11.37
CA GLN A 38 -35.26 -4.85 -10.44
C GLN A 38 -34.64 -5.47 -9.16
N ASN A 39 -34.49 -6.80 -9.10
CA ASN A 39 -33.85 -7.51 -8.00
C ASN A 39 -32.42 -8.00 -8.31
N GLU A 40 -31.89 -7.77 -9.52
CA GLU A 40 -30.49 -8.08 -9.82
C GLU A 40 -29.54 -6.99 -9.29
N ILE A 41 -29.11 -7.26 -8.07
CA ILE A 41 -27.94 -6.79 -7.34
C ILE A 41 -26.74 -6.47 -8.27
N SER A 42 -25.93 -5.49 -7.87
CA SER A 42 -24.61 -5.13 -8.42
C SER A 42 -24.55 -4.36 -9.74
N ALA A 43 -25.19 -3.18 -9.76
CA ALA A 43 -24.37 -1.98 -9.98
C ALA A 43 -23.57 -1.77 -8.68
N LEU A 44 -22.29 -2.15 -8.56
CA LEU A 44 -21.17 -1.81 -9.45
C LEU A 44 -20.97 -0.30 -9.62
N GLU A 45 -21.25 0.45 -8.54
CA GLU A 45 -20.40 1.61 -8.24
C GLU A 45 -18.95 1.10 -8.14
N THR A 46 -18.15 1.40 -9.16
CA THR A 46 -16.70 1.28 -9.06
C THR A 46 -16.19 2.40 -8.16
N LEU A 47 -16.38 2.24 -6.84
CA LEU A 47 -15.61 2.95 -5.84
C LEU A 47 -14.14 2.63 -6.12
N GLN A 48 -13.48 3.57 -6.78
CA GLN A 48 -12.05 3.52 -7.01
C GLN A 48 -11.40 3.39 -5.63
N PRO A 49 -10.53 2.40 -5.39
CA PRO A 49 -9.69 2.42 -4.21
C PRO A 49 -8.72 3.60 -4.37
N GLU A 50 -9.11 4.76 -3.83
CA GLU A 50 -8.13 5.72 -3.33
C GLU A 50 -7.13 4.96 -2.43
N GLU A 51 -5.89 5.44 -2.34
CA GLU A 51 -4.76 4.72 -1.71
C GLU A 51 -4.85 4.64 -0.18
N ASN A 52 -5.99 4.18 0.34
CA ASN A 52 -6.27 3.99 1.75
C ASN A 52 -5.51 2.75 2.25
N MET A 53 -4.23 2.99 2.54
CA MET A 53 -3.32 2.13 3.29
C MET A 53 -4.08 1.40 4.41
N PRO A 54 -4.04 0.07 4.54
CA PRO A 54 -4.95 -0.69 5.39
C PRO A 54 -4.88 -0.24 6.88
N THR A 55 -5.83 0.60 7.27
CA THR A 55 -5.89 1.21 8.61
C THR A 55 -6.49 0.24 9.61
N CYS A 56 -5.63 -0.51 10.28
CA CYS A 56 -5.92 -1.28 11.51
C CYS A 56 -6.66 -0.52 12.62
N PHE A 57 -6.64 0.82 12.61
CA PHE A 57 -7.33 1.69 13.56
C PHE A 57 -7.84 2.96 12.88
N GLU A 58 -8.90 3.54 13.44
CA GLU A 58 -9.40 4.86 13.09
C GLU A 58 -9.06 5.88 14.18
N TYR A 59 -8.94 7.16 13.84
CA TYR A 59 -8.75 8.23 14.83
C TYR A 59 -10.10 8.67 15.42
N ILE A 60 -10.13 8.90 16.74
CA ILE A 60 -11.20 9.67 17.36
C ILE A 60 -10.81 11.15 17.28
N PHE A 61 -11.69 11.95 16.67
CA PHE A 61 -11.51 13.39 16.51
C PHE A 61 -12.15 14.17 17.68
N PRO A 62 -11.62 15.36 18.05
CA PRO A 62 -10.55 16.09 17.38
C PRO A 62 -9.13 15.64 17.74
N VAL A 63 -8.20 15.74 16.78
CA VAL A 63 -6.76 15.41 16.94
C VAL A 63 -5.92 16.68 16.82
N LYS A 64 -4.99 16.88 17.76
CA LYS A 64 -4.06 18.02 17.74
C LYS A 64 -2.76 17.73 16.97
N VAL A 65 -2.33 18.70 16.17
CA VAL A 65 -1.08 18.66 15.40
C VAL A 65 -0.24 19.92 15.66
N GLN A 66 0.97 19.75 16.16
CA GLN A 66 1.95 20.82 16.30
C GLN A 66 2.77 20.96 15.00
N ILE A 67 2.88 22.16 14.46
CA ILE A 67 3.76 22.51 13.33
C ILE A 67 4.69 23.63 13.80
N GLY A 68 5.93 23.28 14.13
CA GLY A 68 6.90 24.22 14.71
C GLY A 68 6.49 24.70 16.10
N LYS A 69 6.06 25.96 16.22
CA LYS A 69 5.59 26.58 17.48
C LYS A 69 4.07 26.77 17.56
N LEU A 70 3.32 26.34 16.55
CA LEU A 70 1.87 26.51 16.48
C LEU A 70 1.17 25.15 16.63
N GLU A 71 0.09 25.10 17.40
CA GLU A 71 -0.84 23.98 17.42
C GLU A 71 -2.01 24.24 16.48
N PHE A 72 -2.45 23.18 15.81
CA PHE A 72 -3.64 23.13 14.96
C PHE A 72 -4.53 21.97 15.42
N ILE A 73 -5.83 22.10 15.20
CA ILE A 73 -6.81 21.03 15.49
C ILE A 73 -7.33 20.51 14.15
N ALA A 74 -7.32 19.18 14.00
CA ALA A 74 -8.07 18.47 12.97
C ALA A 74 -9.36 17.91 13.56
N ASN A 75 -10.48 18.16 12.91
CA ASN A 75 -11.81 17.70 13.32
C ASN A 75 -12.27 16.46 12.53
N ASN A 76 -11.48 16.04 11.53
CA ASN A 76 -11.71 14.90 10.65
C ASN A 76 -10.38 14.44 10.02
N LEU A 77 -10.40 13.25 9.39
CA LEU A 77 -9.23 12.63 8.77
C LEU A 77 -8.64 13.49 7.63
N ASP A 78 -9.49 14.21 6.92
CA ASP A 78 -9.12 15.12 5.84
C ASP A 78 -8.25 16.28 6.34
N GLU A 79 -8.69 16.98 7.39
CA GLU A 79 -7.93 18.03 8.07
C GLU A 79 -6.63 17.49 8.66
N LEU A 80 -6.65 16.28 9.23
CA LEU A 80 -5.46 15.64 9.79
C LEU A 80 -4.42 15.36 8.70
N ASN A 81 -4.83 14.77 7.58
CA ASN A 81 -3.96 14.52 6.42
C ASN A 81 -3.45 15.84 5.80
N LYS A 82 -4.31 16.87 5.71
CA LYS A 82 -3.96 18.24 5.28
C LYS A 82 -3.07 19.00 6.27
N LEU A 83 -2.89 18.52 7.50
CA LEU A 83 -1.93 19.06 8.47
C LEU A 83 -0.64 18.24 8.50
N LEU A 84 -0.72 16.90 8.51
CA LEU A 84 0.44 16.00 8.54
C LEU A 84 1.30 16.06 7.26
N SER A 85 0.73 16.49 6.13
CA SER A 85 1.46 16.75 4.88
C SER A 85 2.22 18.09 4.84
N LYS A 86 1.92 19.05 5.74
CA LYS A 86 2.50 20.41 5.71
C LYS A 86 3.83 20.50 6.44
N GLY A 87 4.95 20.20 5.77
CA GLY A 87 6.27 20.45 6.36
C GLY A 87 7.48 20.37 5.41
N THR A 88 7.94 21.52 4.93
CA THR A 88 9.12 21.64 4.03
C THR A 88 10.47 21.64 4.75
N THR A 89 10.52 22.00 6.04
CA THR A 89 11.77 22.14 6.81
C THR A 89 11.73 21.29 8.08
N ALA A 90 12.89 21.00 8.67
CA ALA A 90 12.96 20.22 9.92
C ALA A 90 12.21 20.88 11.09
N SER A 91 12.22 22.23 11.16
CA SER A 91 11.53 23.02 12.18
C SER A 91 10.04 23.26 11.89
N SER A 92 9.57 22.89 10.70
CA SER A 92 8.16 22.97 10.30
C SER A 92 7.55 21.59 10.01
N ARG A 93 8.11 20.51 10.57
CA ARG A 93 7.49 19.18 10.46
C ARG A 93 6.30 19.04 11.42
N PRO A 94 5.15 18.53 10.94
CA PRO A 94 4.02 18.18 11.80
C PRO A 94 4.37 17.09 12.81
N GLN A 95 3.81 17.20 14.01
CA GLN A 95 3.89 16.21 15.07
C GLN A 95 2.52 16.08 15.72
N LEU A 96 2.08 14.86 16.00
CA LEU A 96 0.86 14.62 16.79
C LEU A 96 1.13 15.08 18.24
N VAL A 97 0.22 15.86 18.81
CA VAL A 97 0.26 16.21 20.23
C VAL A 97 -0.48 15.12 21.00
N PHE A 98 0.21 14.45 21.91
CA PHE A 98 -0.33 13.36 22.72
C PHE A 98 -0.91 13.88 24.05
N PRO A 99 -1.90 13.19 24.65
CA PRO A 99 -2.51 11.94 24.20
C PRO A 99 -3.45 12.12 22.99
N ILE A 100 -3.63 11.04 22.23
CA ILE A 100 -4.67 10.90 21.19
C ILE A 100 -5.51 9.66 21.47
N GLU A 101 -6.71 9.57 20.90
CA GLU A 101 -7.55 8.37 20.98
C GLU A 101 -7.77 7.75 19.59
N VAL A 102 -7.82 6.41 19.56
CA VAL A 102 -8.10 5.63 18.35
C VAL A 102 -9.10 4.51 18.63
N ILE A 103 -9.78 4.01 17.59
CA ILE A 103 -10.59 2.78 17.62
C ILE A 103 -9.81 1.68 16.90
N ILE A 104 -9.55 0.56 17.55
CA ILE A 104 -8.88 -0.59 16.93
C ILE A 104 -9.89 -1.38 16.11
N LEU A 105 -9.78 -1.40 14.77
CA LEU A 105 -10.80 -2.01 13.91
C LEU A 105 -10.92 -3.53 14.08
N ALA A 106 -9.86 -4.20 14.53
CA ALA A 106 -9.88 -5.64 14.81
C ALA A 106 -10.72 -6.02 16.05
N THR A 107 -10.99 -5.09 16.97
CA THR A 107 -11.76 -5.34 18.21
C THR A 107 -12.91 -4.36 18.46
N ALA A 108 -13.01 -3.30 17.65
CA ALA A 108 -13.85 -2.11 17.86
C ALA A 108 -13.61 -1.35 19.18
N GLU A 109 -12.50 -1.63 19.89
CA GLU A 109 -12.20 -1.02 21.18
C GLU A 109 -11.52 0.34 21.05
N LYS A 110 -11.84 1.26 21.97
CA LYS A 110 -11.14 2.53 22.13
C LYS A 110 -9.80 2.32 22.84
N LYS A 111 -8.74 2.95 22.32
CA LYS A 111 -7.39 2.93 22.88
C LYS A 111 -6.82 4.34 22.94
N THR A 112 -6.52 4.82 24.14
CA THR A 112 -5.74 6.06 24.34
C THR A 112 -4.26 5.76 24.08
N ILE A 113 -3.59 6.65 23.35
CA ILE A 113 -2.17 6.58 22.98
C ILE A 113 -1.50 7.81 23.58
N ASN A 114 -0.64 7.61 24.57
CA ASN A 114 -0.11 8.68 25.43
C ASN A 114 1.26 9.20 24.97
N SER A 115 1.89 8.52 24.00
CA SER A 115 3.23 8.86 23.54
C SER A 115 3.47 8.46 22.08
N LEU A 116 4.47 9.11 21.48
CA LEU A 116 5.00 8.72 20.17
C LEU A 116 5.56 7.28 20.17
N GLN A 117 5.97 6.74 21.32
CA GLN A 117 6.42 5.36 21.45
C GLN A 117 5.25 4.36 21.35
N GLU A 118 4.15 4.60 22.07
CA GLU A 118 2.92 3.81 21.95
C GLU A 118 2.34 3.90 20.54
N TYR A 119 2.34 5.09 19.93
CA TYR A 119 1.89 5.30 18.56
C TYR A 119 2.72 4.48 17.57
N ASN A 120 4.06 4.54 17.64
CA ASN A 120 4.93 3.72 16.79
C ASN A 120 4.80 2.22 17.08
N ALA A 121 4.51 1.81 18.31
CA ALA A 121 4.24 0.42 18.66
C ALA A 121 2.94 -0.07 18.02
N LEU A 122 1.88 0.74 18.04
CA LEU A 122 0.61 0.48 17.35
C LEU A 122 0.81 0.42 15.82
N LEU A 123 1.47 1.40 15.19
CA LEU A 123 1.78 1.35 13.76
C LEU A 123 2.58 0.09 13.36
N LYS A 124 3.52 -0.34 14.22
CA LYS A 124 4.29 -1.57 14.02
C LYS A 124 3.44 -2.84 14.20
N GLU A 125 2.45 -2.81 15.09
CA GLU A 125 1.49 -3.88 15.32
C GLU A 125 0.57 -4.07 14.11
N CYS A 126 0.00 -2.98 13.62
CA CYS A 126 -0.78 -2.93 12.38
C CYS A 126 -0.04 -3.52 11.17
N GLY A 127 1.25 -3.18 11.03
CA GLY A 127 2.09 -3.65 9.94
C GLY A 127 2.52 -5.13 10.01
N LYS A 128 2.02 -5.93 10.97
CA LYS A 128 2.34 -7.37 11.08
C LYS A 128 1.47 -8.22 10.15
N ASP A 129 0.15 -8.02 10.16
CA ASP A 129 -0.79 -8.86 9.41
C ASP A 129 -0.92 -8.43 7.94
N THR A 130 -0.64 -7.16 7.64
CA THR A 130 -0.72 -6.60 6.29
C THR A 130 0.51 -6.98 5.46
N ARG A 131 0.45 -8.14 4.77
CA ARG A 131 1.31 -8.38 3.60
C ARG A 131 0.99 -7.29 2.57
N LYS A 132 1.91 -6.32 2.41
CA LYS A 132 1.74 -4.97 1.82
C LYS A 132 1.10 -3.98 2.81
N GLY A 133 1.72 -2.81 3.01
CA GLY A 133 1.02 -1.63 3.55
C GLY A 133 1.15 -1.30 5.04
N GLY A 134 2.17 -1.79 5.75
CA GLY A 134 2.47 -1.29 7.10
C GLY A 134 2.90 0.19 7.10
N PRO A 135 2.44 1.05 8.03
CA PRO A 135 2.73 2.49 8.02
C PRO A 135 4.23 2.81 7.97
N VAL A 136 4.63 3.68 7.04
CA VAL A 136 6.03 4.03 6.80
C VAL A 136 6.54 5.05 7.83
N VAL A 137 6.73 4.56 9.06
CA VAL A 137 7.85 5.05 9.88
C VAL A 137 9.13 4.92 9.05
N ASN A 138 10.02 5.91 9.10
CA ASN A 138 11.04 6.16 8.06
C ASN A 138 12.26 5.19 8.09
N ASN A 139 12.01 3.90 8.31
CA ASN A 139 12.88 2.82 7.86
C ASN A 139 12.77 2.72 6.33
N LEU A 140 13.39 3.67 5.62
CA LEU A 140 13.48 3.72 4.15
C LEU A 140 14.33 2.59 3.54
N ASN A 141 14.77 1.66 4.38
CA ASN A 141 15.70 0.58 4.10
C ASN A 141 14.98 -0.74 4.38
N CYS A 142 15.13 -1.73 3.49
CA CYS A 142 14.64 -3.10 3.66
C CYS A 142 15.44 -3.93 4.69
N PHE A 143 16.17 -3.24 5.57
CA PHE A 143 17.02 -3.77 6.62
C PHE A 143 17.08 -2.78 7.79
N LYS A 144 17.46 -3.27 8.97
CA LYS A 144 17.76 -2.48 10.17
C LYS A 144 19.26 -2.56 10.44
N TYR A 145 19.85 -1.53 11.05
CA TYR A 145 21.23 -1.64 11.53
C TYR A 145 21.30 -2.45 12.82
N VAL A 146 22.36 -3.24 12.96
CA VAL A 146 22.75 -3.82 14.25
C VAL A 146 23.73 -2.86 14.91
N PHE A 147 23.40 -2.41 16.12
CA PHE A 147 24.19 -1.45 16.89
C PHE A 147 25.17 -2.17 17.84
N PRO A 148 26.30 -1.54 18.24
CA PRO A 148 26.70 -0.17 17.93
C PRO A 148 27.36 -0.01 16.55
N LEU A 149 27.19 1.17 15.94
CA LEU A 149 27.84 1.56 14.69
C LEU A 149 28.98 2.56 14.95
N GLY A 150 30.01 2.53 14.10
CA GLY A 150 30.97 3.64 13.97
C GLY A 150 30.53 4.63 12.90
N VAL A 151 30.64 5.93 13.17
CA VAL A 151 30.35 7.01 12.23
C VAL A 151 31.53 7.96 12.18
N GLN A 152 32.19 8.05 11.02
CA GLN A 152 33.25 9.02 10.77
C GLN A 152 32.64 10.36 10.33
N LEU A 153 33.12 11.46 10.92
CA LEU A 153 32.76 12.83 10.56
C LEU A 153 33.77 13.46 9.59
N SER A 154 33.45 14.66 9.09
CA SER A 154 34.29 15.37 8.11
C SER A 154 35.62 15.91 8.67
N ASP A 155 35.77 15.96 9.99
CA ASP A 155 37.03 16.23 10.69
C ASP A 155 37.91 14.96 10.86
N GLY A 156 37.45 13.81 10.37
CA GLY A 156 38.12 12.51 10.50
C GLY A 156 37.83 11.78 11.82
N SER A 157 37.23 12.45 12.81
CA SER A 157 36.85 11.84 14.08
C SER A 157 35.82 10.74 13.89
N THR A 158 35.83 9.73 14.76
CA THR A 158 34.89 8.60 14.70
C THR A 158 34.11 8.50 16.00
N ILE A 159 32.79 8.67 15.91
CA ILE A 159 31.84 8.54 17.02
C ILE A 159 31.23 7.13 16.95
N ARG A 160 31.07 6.47 18.10
CA ARG A 160 30.20 5.29 18.21
C ARG A 160 28.80 5.72 18.63
N VAL A 161 27.80 5.16 17.95
CA VAL A 161 26.37 5.33 18.30
C VAL A 161 25.80 3.97 18.69
N ALA A 162 25.10 3.91 19.82
CA ALA A 162 24.52 2.69 20.40
C ALA A 162 23.06 2.46 19.97
N SER A 163 22.41 3.44 19.35
CA SER A 163 21.01 3.35 18.94
C SER A 163 20.70 4.05 17.61
N GLN A 164 19.57 3.68 17.01
CA GLN A 164 19.02 4.36 15.83
C GLN A 164 18.66 5.82 16.12
N GLU A 165 18.31 6.16 17.38
CA GLU A 165 18.03 7.54 17.77
C GLU A 165 19.31 8.38 17.80
N GLU A 166 20.39 7.87 18.38
CA GLU A 166 21.71 8.52 18.33
C GLU A 166 22.21 8.69 16.89
N LEU A 167 22.07 7.67 16.04
CA LEU A 167 22.41 7.78 14.61
C LEU A 167 21.59 8.88 13.92
N ASN A 168 20.27 8.91 14.16
CA ASN A 168 19.38 9.93 13.60
C ASN A 168 19.72 11.34 14.12
N LYS A 169 20.06 11.48 15.41
CA LYS A 169 20.46 12.72 16.07
C LYS A 169 21.79 13.23 15.52
N LEU A 170 22.77 12.34 15.36
CA LEU A 170 24.08 12.62 14.78
C LEU A 170 23.95 13.06 13.32
N LEU A 171 23.29 12.26 12.46
CA LEU A 171 23.11 12.59 11.04
C LEU A 171 22.42 13.94 10.83
N ARG A 172 21.41 14.27 11.65
CA ARG A 172 20.77 15.60 11.66
C ARG A 172 21.76 16.70 12.01
N ALA A 173 22.55 16.52 13.08
CA ALA A 173 23.58 17.48 13.48
C ALA A 173 24.72 17.64 12.46
N THR A 174 25.01 16.61 11.65
CA THR A 174 26.05 16.66 10.61
C THR A 174 25.60 17.41 9.35
N THR A 175 24.29 17.63 9.12
CA THR A 175 23.79 18.40 7.96
C THR A 175 24.36 19.83 7.85
N THR A 176 24.82 20.41 8.96
CA THR A 176 25.48 21.72 9.02
C THR A 176 27.01 21.64 9.23
N ARG A 177 27.58 20.43 9.28
CA ARG A 177 29.00 20.16 9.60
C ARG A 177 29.75 19.33 8.55
N GLY A 178 29.10 18.96 7.44
CA GLY A 178 29.70 18.24 6.32
C GLY A 178 29.05 16.88 6.03
N ALA A 179 29.84 15.93 5.57
CA ALA A 179 29.41 14.54 5.36
C ALA A 179 29.75 13.65 6.57
N ALA A 180 28.80 12.78 6.94
CA ALA A 180 29.04 11.63 7.81
C ALA A 180 29.18 10.36 6.96
N LYS A 181 30.03 9.43 7.38
CA LYS A 181 30.23 8.12 6.73
C LYS A 181 30.12 7.01 7.77
N LEU A 182 29.43 5.92 7.45
CA LEU A 182 29.48 4.71 8.28
C LEU A 182 30.87 4.07 8.17
N VAL A 183 31.42 3.65 9.30
CA VAL A 183 32.67 2.90 9.36
C VAL A 183 32.38 1.42 9.09
N PHE A 184 33.13 0.83 8.16
CA PHE A 184 33.04 -0.58 7.82
C PHE A 184 34.06 -1.42 8.62
N PRO A 185 33.77 -2.71 8.91
CA PRO A 185 32.52 -3.41 8.65
C PRO A 185 31.42 -3.06 9.66
N PHE A 186 30.16 -3.21 9.27
CA PHE A 186 29.02 -3.17 10.18
C PHE A 186 27.98 -4.23 9.83
N LYS A 187 27.05 -4.53 10.74
CA LYS A 187 25.99 -5.53 10.54
C LYS A 187 24.63 -4.88 10.29
N VAL A 188 23.80 -5.58 9.53
CA VAL A 188 22.38 -5.26 9.31
C VAL A 188 21.52 -6.50 9.49
N THR A 189 20.28 -6.34 9.94
CA THR A 189 19.25 -7.39 9.96
C THR A 189 18.28 -7.17 8.80
N LEU A 190 18.13 -8.16 7.93
CA LEU A 190 17.19 -8.14 6.80
C LEU A 190 15.73 -8.37 7.26
N ALA A 191 14.78 -8.26 6.33
CA ALA A 191 13.34 -8.40 6.60
C ALA A 191 12.91 -9.82 7.03
N ASP A 192 13.67 -10.85 6.67
CA ASP A 192 13.52 -12.26 7.09
C ASP A 192 14.11 -12.54 8.48
N GLY A 193 14.83 -11.58 9.08
CA GLY A 193 15.56 -11.74 10.33
C GLY A 193 17.05 -12.12 10.17
N THR A 194 17.53 -12.37 8.96
CA THR A 194 18.93 -12.75 8.70
C THR A 194 19.88 -11.58 8.96
N GLU A 195 20.95 -11.80 9.74
CA GLU A 195 22.04 -10.84 9.87
C GLU A 195 23.04 -10.95 8.71
N VAL A 196 23.39 -9.81 8.11
CA VAL A 196 24.40 -9.69 7.05
C VAL A 196 25.46 -8.68 7.49
N THR A 197 26.73 -9.07 7.37
CA THR A 197 27.87 -8.15 7.54
C THR A 197 28.16 -7.43 6.22
N ILE A 198 28.24 -6.10 6.29
CA ILE A 198 28.56 -5.20 5.19
C ILE A 198 29.99 -4.72 5.37
N ASN A 199 30.88 -5.13 4.46
CA ASN A 199 32.33 -4.98 4.61
C ASN A 199 32.88 -3.73 3.91
N ASN A 200 32.11 -3.12 3.01
CA ASN A 200 32.53 -1.96 2.22
C ASN A 200 31.33 -1.22 1.59
N ALA A 201 31.61 -0.03 1.05
CA ALA A 201 30.62 0.82 0.40
C ALA A 201 29.96 0.21 -0.86
N LYS A 202 30.61 -0.77 -1.53
CA LYS A 202 30.06 -1.44 -2.73
C LYS A 202 28.99 -2.46 -2.34
N GLU A 203 29.19 -3.21 -1.27
CA GLU A 203 28.15 -4.06 -0.66
C GLU A 203 27.01 -3.21 -0.11
N TYR A 204 27.30 -2.11 0.58
CA TYR A 204 26.28 -1.20 1.09
C TYR A 204 25.42 -0.58 -0.02
N GLY A 205 26.06 -0.11 -1.10
CA GLY A 205 25.36 0.44 -2.26
C GLY A 205 24.47 -0.60 -2.98
N ARG A 206 24.92 -1.86 -3.06
CA ARG A 206 24.10 -2.98 -3.59
C ARG A 206 22.86 -3.24 -2.72
N LEU A 207 23.02 -3.24 -1.40
CA LEU A 207 21.92 -3.42 -0.45
C LEU A 207 20.90 -2.27 -0.52
N LEU A 208 21.36 -1.02 -0.59
CA LEU A 208 20.47 0.12 -0.81
C LEU A 208 19.73 0.03 -2.17
N ALA A 209 20.41 -0.44 -3.22
CA ALA A 209 19.81 -0.62 -4.54
C ALA A 209 18.75 -1.75 -4.58
N SER A 210 18.97 -2.88 -3.88
CA SER A 210 17.95 -3.93 -3.79
C SER A 210 16.70 -3.45 -3.04
N CYS A 211 16.87 -2.73 -1.92
CA CYS A 211 15.75 -2.10 -1.20
C CYS A 211 14.96 -1.07 -2.04
N LYS A 212 15.62 -0.40 -3.00
CA LYS A 212 14.93 0.48 -3.95
C LYS A 212 14.15 -0.31 -5.00
N LYS A 213 14.66 -1.45 -5.48
CA LYS A 213 13.95 -2.28 -6.48
C LYS A 213 12.62 -2.83 -5.93
N THR A 214 12.57 -3.21 -4.66
CA THR A 214 11.36 -3.72 -3.98
C THR A 214 10.28 -2.66 -3.69
N ARG A 215 10.42 -1.42 -4.20
CA ARG A 215 9.34 -0.41 -4.17
C ARG A 215 8.57 -0.28 -5.48
N ASN A 216 9.03 -0.93 -6.55
CA ASN A 216 8.57 -0.69 -7.93
C ASN A 216 8.11 -2.00 -8.62
N GLY A 217 7.51 -2.92 -7.87
CA GLY A 217 6.99 -4.22 -8.33
C GLY A 217 6.15 -4.90 -7.27
#